data_AF-A0AAN8FZ04-F1
#
_entry.id   AF-A0AAN8FZ04-F1
#
_cell.length_a   1.000
_cell.length_b   1.000
_cell.length_c   1.000
_cell.angle_alpha   90.00
_cell.angle_beta   90.00
_cell.angle_gamma   90.00
#
_symmetry.space_group_name_H-M   'P 1'
#
loop_
_entity.id
_entity.type
_entity.pdbx_description
1 polymer ?
#
loop_
_entity_poly.entity_id
_entity_poly.type
_entity_poly.pdbx_seq_one_letter_code
_entity_poly.pdbx_strand_id
1 'polypeptide(L)'
;VTTTNCSVRCDDGVCTLIVFACTEDDAGCYTCVAENIYGSSESTSTVHIIPPLQKDLFAPKFVQLLTNRSVLEHEEVHLECMVTGKPTPSIVWYLQFLFHLIPL
;
A
#
# COMPACT_ATOMS: atom_id res chain seq x y z
N VAL A 1 23.16 2.09 -2.27
CA VAL A 1 21.89 1.68 -2.91
C VAL A 1 20.88 2.76 -2.55
N THR A 2 20.57 3.67 -3.47
CA THR A 2 19.51 4.65 -3.27
C THR A 2 18.19 3.92 -3.43
N THR A 3 17.48 3.65 -2.33
CA THR A 3 16.10 3.13 -2.34
C THR A 3 15.26 3.99 -3.28
N THR A 4 14.76 3.43 -4.38
CA THR A 4 14.04 4.16 -5.43
C THR A 4 12.65 4.65 -4.99
N ASN A 5 12.19 4.25 -3.80
CA ASN A 5 10.90 4.62 -3.22
C ASN A 5 11.07 5.51 -1.97
N CYS A 6 11.78 6.63 -2.09
CA CYS A 6 11.95 7.57 -1.00
C CYS A 6 11.77 9.03 -1.44
N SER A 7 11.52 9.91 -0.48
CA SER A 7 11.52 11.36 -0.68
C SER A 7 12.29 12.05 0.46
N VAL A 8 12.96 13.16 0.13
CA VAL A 8 13.67 13.99 1.11
C VAL A 8 12.95 15.32 1.24
N ARG A 9 12.76 15.77 2.48
CA ARG A 9 12.17 17.08 2.81
C ARG A 9 13.08 17.80 3.80
N CYS A 10 13.46 19.03 3.49
CA CYS A 10 14.21 19.89 4.40
C CYS A 10 13.44 21.20 4.61
N ASP A 11 13.05 21.49 5.85
CA ASP A 11 12.27 22.67 6.23
C ASP A 11 12.71 23.15 7.63
N ASP A 12 12.90 24.45 7.81
CA ASP A 12 13.32 25.07 9.08
C ASP A 12 14.49 24.37 9.80
N GLY A 13 15.50 23.94 9.04
CA GLY A 13 16.68 23.25 9.58
C GLY A 13 16.48 21.77 9.92
N VAL A 14 15.30 21.22 9.65
CA VAL A 14 14.98 19.79 9.81
C VAL A 14 14.99 19.11 8.46
N CYS A 15 15.92 18.16 8.26
CA CYS A 15 15.94 17.31 7.09
C CYS A 15 15.41 15.91 7.41
N THR A 16 14.45 15.44 6.62
CA THR A 16 13.74 14.17 6.79
C THR A 16 13.86 13.34 5.53
N LEU A 17 14.30 12.09 5.68
CA LEU A 17 14.18 11.05 4.65
C LEU A 17 12.92 10.22 4.93
N ILE A 18 12.04 10.11 3.94
CA ILE A 18 10.81 9.32 3.99
C ILE A 18 10.99 8.15 3.03
N VAL A 19 11.06 6.92 3.55
CA VAL A 19 11.06 5.69 2.74
C VAL A 19 9.65 5.11 2.76
N PHE A 20 9.07 4.85 1.59
CA PHE A 20 7.70 4.36 1.49
C PHE A 20 7.67 2.84 1.32
N ALA A 21 6.67 2.19 1.91
CA ALA A 21 6.42 0.75 1.77
C ALA A 21 7.68 -0.12 1.98
N CYS A 22 8.39 0.11 3.08
CA CYS A 22 9.69 -0.53 3.34
C CYS A 22 9.62 -2.06 3.25
N THR A 23 10.63 -2.65 2.62
CA THR A 23 10.87 -4.10 2.61
C THR A 23 12.12 -4.44 3.43
N GLU A 24 12.44 -5.73 3.57
CA GLU A 24 13.68 -6.14 4.25
C GLU A 24 14.94 -5.57 3.58
N ASP A 25 14.88 -5.28 2.28
CA ASP A 25 15.99 -4.68 1.51
C ASP A 25 16.29 -3.22 1.91
N ASP A 26 15.35 -2.56 2.61
CA ASP A 26 15.52 -1.19 3.12
C ASP A 26 16.17 -1.16 4.50
N ALA A 27 16.42 -2.31 5.12
CA ALA A 27 17.19 -2.38 6.36
C ALA A 27 18.67 -2.05 6.09
N GLY A 28 19.27 -1.21 6.93
CA GLY A 28 20.65 -0.83 6.73
C GLY A 28 21.08 0.42 7.48
N CYS A 29 22.30 0.86 7.15
CA CYS A 29 22.91 2.05 7.72
C CYS A 29 22.58 3.27 6.84
N TYR A 30 21.92 4.27 7.40
CA TYR A 30 21.57 5.51 6.73
C TYR A 30 22.44 6.63 7.27
N THR A 31 23.11 7.36 6.37
CA THR A 31 23.96 8.49 6.72
C THR A 31 23.40 9.76 6.08
N CYS A 32 23.17 10.78 6.91
CA CYS A 32 22.88 12.13 6.48
C CYS A 32 24.17 12.95 6.52
N VAL A 33 24.52 13.58 5.41
CA VAL A 33 25.70 14.44 5.29
C VAL A 33 25.24 15.88 5.08
N ALA A 34 25.68 16.79 5.94
CA ALA A 34 25.48 18.23 5.81
C ALA A 34 26.81 18.89 5.45
N GLU A 35 26.84 19.67 4.37
CA GLU A 35 28.07 20.28 3.85
C GLU A 35 27.84 21.75 3.46
N ASN A 36 28.84 22.58 3.73
CA ASN A 36 28.94 23.94 3.22
C ASN A 36 30.42 24.28 2.91
N ILE A 37 30.70 25.51 2.47
CA ILE A 37 32.06 25.93 2.08
C ILE A 37 33.10 25.90 3.22
N TYR A 38 32.65 25.79 4.47
CA TYR A 38 33.52 25.77 5.66
C TYR A 38 33.76 24.35 6.19
N GLY A 39 33.06 23.34 5.67
CA GLY A 39 33.27 21.94 6.03
C GLY A 39 32.00 21.09 5.91
N SER A 40 32.10 19.87 6.43
CA SER A 40 31.02 18.90 6.45
C SER A 40 30.86 18.23 7.82
N SER A 41 29.67 17.71 8.08
CA SER A 41 29.34 16.91 9.24
C SER A 41 28.37 15.80 8.83
N GLU A 42 28.49 14.63 9.46
CA GLU A 42 27.65 13.47 9.16
C GLU A 42 26.98 12.91 10.41
N SER A 43 25.79 12.35 10.23
CA SER A 43 25.07 11.62 11.25
C SER A 43 24.56 10.31 10.67
N THR A 44 24.77 9.22 11.40
CA THR A 44 24.54 7.87 10.91
C THR A 44 23.62 7.11 11.88
N SER A 45 22.62 6.41 11.33
CA SER A 45 21.69 5.58 12.08
C SER A 45 21.43 4.26 11.37
N THR A 46 21.31 3.18 12.16
CA THR A 46 20.90 1.86 11.64
C THR A 46 19.39 1.73 11.70
N VAL A 47 18.78 1.37 10.58
CA VAL A 47 17.36 1.04 10.46
C VAL A 47 17.20 -0.47 10.38
N HIS A 48 16.36 -1.01 11.25
CA HIS A 48 15.94 -2.40 11.21
C HIS A 48 14.49 -2.48 10.74
N ILE A 49 14.23 -3.30 9.72
CA ILE A 49 12.88 -3.58 9.25
C ILE A 49 12.42 -4.89 9.90
N ILE A 50 11.32 -4.81 10.65
CA ILE A 50 10.74 -5.97 11.34
C ILE A 50 9.60 -6.50 10.46
N PRO A 51 9.69 -7.73 9.92
CA PRO A 51 8.60 -8.29 9.15
C PRO A 51 7.36 -8.53 10.03
N PRO A 52 6.14 -8.47 9.46
CA PRO A 52 4.93 -8.76 10.20
C PRO A 52 4.96 -10.20 10.75
N LEU A 53 4.50 -10.39 11.97
CA LEU A 53 4.41 -11.73 12.56
C LEU A 53 3.34 -12.53 11.82
N GLN A 54 3.57 -13.83 11.66
CA GLN A 54 2.64 -14.71 10.93
C GLN A 54 1.21 -14.66 11.48
N LYS A 55 1.05 -14.49 12.80
CA LYS A 55 -0.25 -14.33 13.47
C LYS A 55 -1.02 -13.08 13.05
N ASP A 56 -0.32 -12.06 12.55
CA ASP A 56 -0.89 -10.80 12.10
C ASP A 56 -1.25 -10.84 10.61
N LEU A 57 -0.87 -11.91 9.91
CA LEU A 57 -1.19 -12.17 8.51
C LEU A 57 -2.37 -13.14 8.43
N PHE A 58 -3.34 -12.83 7.58
CA PHE A 58 -4.49 -13.70 7.37
C PHE A 58 -5.09 -13.50 5.99
N ALA A 59 -5.60 -14.60 5.44
CA ALA A 59 -6.17 -14.63 4.10
C ALA A 59 -7.39 -13.69 3.98
N PRO A 60 -7.64 -13.13 2.78
CA PRO A 60 -8.82 -12.33 2.55
C PRO A 60 -10.10 -13.10 2.87
N LYS A 61 -11.02 -12.44 3.56
CA LYS A 61 -12.33 -12.99 3.92
C LYS A 61 -13.40 -11.91 3.77
N PHE A 62 -14.49 -12.27 3.10
CA PHE A 62 -15.70 -11.46 3.09
C PHE A 62 -16.38 -11.55 4.46
N VAL A 63 -16.45 -10.41 5.14
CA VAL A 63 -17.23 -10.23 6.38
C VAL A 63 -18.68 -9.91 6.04
N GLN A 64 -18.90 -9.20 4.94
CA GLN A 64 -20.21 -8.97 4.34
C GLN A 64 -20.16 -9.38 2.88
N LEU A 65 -21.03 -10.33 2.51
CA LEU A 65 -21.17 -10.82 1.14
C LEU A 65 -22.03 -9.86 0.31
N LEU A 66 -21.86 -9.95 -1.01
CA LEU A 66 -22.76 -9.30 -1.96
C LEU A 66 -24.18 -9.82 -1.79
N THR A 67 -25.14 -8.93 -2.04
CA THR A 67 -26.57 -9.26 -2.02
C THR A 67 -27.18 -8.97 -3.38
N ASN A 68 -28.12 -9.81 -3.81
CA ASN A 68 -28.82 -9.59 -5.06
C ASN A 68 -29.65 -8.31 -4.98
N ARG A 69 -29.63 -7.52 -6.05
CA ARG A 69 -30.41 -6.28 -6.17
C ARG A 69 -31.22 -6.32 -7.45
N SER A 70 -32.41 -5.74 -7.38
CA SER A 70 -33.25 -5.45 -8.53
C SER A 70 -33.48 -3.95 -8.53
N VAL A 71 -33.11 -3.29 -9.62
CA VAL A 71 -33.28 -1.86 -9.82
C VAL A 71 -34.09 -1.65 -11.10
N LEU A 72 -34.80 -0.54 -11.18
CA LEU A 72 -35.51 -0.18 -12.40
C LEU A 72 -34.51 0.25 -13.48
N GLU A 73 -34.92 0.15 -14.73
CA GLU A 73 -34.15 0.70 -15.84
C GLU A 73 -33.91 2.19 -15.61
N HIS A 74 -32.70 2.67 -15.93
CA HIS A 74 -32.24 4.04 -15.73
C HIS A 74 -31.98 4.46 -14.27
N GLU A 75 -32.17 3.56 -13.29
CA GLU A 75 -31.76 3.78 -11.90
C GLU A 75 -30.33 3.24 -11.64
N GLU A 76 -29.66 3.78 -10.62
CA GLU A 76 -28.35 3.31 -10.20
C GLU A 76 -28.44 2.09 -9.26
N VAL A 77 -27.42 1.22 -9.30
CA VAL A 77 -27.28 0.09 -8.37
C VAL A 77 -25.99 0.23 -7.57
N HIS A 78 -26.10 0.11 -6.24
CA HIS A 78 -24.97 0.09 -5.33
C HIS A 78 -24.71 -1.35 -4.88
N LEU A 79 -23.58 -1.92 -5.29
CA LEU A 79 -23.12 -3.25 -4.89
C LEU A 79 -22.02 -3.09 -3.83
N GLU A 80 -22.29 -3.56 -2.62
CA GLU A 80 -21.40 -3.40 -1.47
C GLU A 80 -21.04 -4.76 -0.87
N CYS A 81 -19.77 -4.93 -0.54
CA CYS A 81 -19.25 -6.04 0.23
C CYS A 81 -18.15 -5.53 1.18
N MET A 82 -17.92 -6.25 2.28
CA MET A 82 -16.87 -5.92 3.24
C MET A 82 -15.82 -7.02 3.24
N VAL A 83 -14.58 -6.67 2.93
CA VAL A 83 -13.45 -7.59 2.88
C VAL A 83 -12.44 -7.22 3.95
N THR A 84 -11.95 -8.23 4.66
CA THR A 84 -10.80 -8.12 5.56
C THR A 84 -9.67 -8.97 5.02
N GLY A 85 -8.41 -8.60 5.28
CA GLY A 85 -7.23 -9.38 4.91
C GLY A 85 -5.97 -8.64 5.32
N LYS A 86 -4.90 -9.39 5.62
CA LYS A 86 -3.57 -8.82 5.83
C LYS A 86 -2.51 -9.65 5.09
N PRO A 87 -1.76 -9.06 4.12
CA PRO A 87 -1.80 -7.65 3.69
C PRO A 87 -3.15 -7.22 3.10
N THR A 88 -3.37 -5.90 2.98
CA THR A 88 -4.61 -5.35 2.42
C THR A 88 -4.90 -5.97 1.05
N PRO A 89 -6.06 -6.60 0.85
CA PRO A 89 -6.36 -7.29 -0.40
C PRO A 89 -6.60 -6.32 -1.56
N SER A 90 -6.13 -6.69 -2.74
CA SER A 90 -6.52 -6.04 -4.00
C SER A 90 -7.92 -6.50 -4.42
N ILE A 91 -8.78 -5.54 -4.79
CA ILE A 91 -10.19 -5.82 -5.15
C ILE A 91 -10.37 -5.64 -6.65
N VAL A 92 -11.01 -6.62 -7.30
CA VAL A 92 -11.34 -6.61 -8.73
C VAL A 92 -12.80 -7.00 -8.89
N TRP A 93 -13.53 -6.30 -9.77
CA TRP A 93 -14.92 -6.59 -10.09
C TRP A 93 -15.03 -7.24 -11.47
N TYR A 94 -15.91 -8.24 -11.57
CA TYR A 94 -16.20 -8.93 -12.83
C TYR A 94 -17.71 -8.84 -13.11
N LEU A 95 -18.06 -8.44 -14.32
CA LEU A 95 -19.42 -8.53 -14.85
C LEU A 95 -19.48 -9.73 -15.79
N GLN A 96 -20.28 -10.74 -15.46
CA GLN A 96 -20.55 -11.85 -16.37
C GLN A 96 -21.84 -11.57 -17.15
N PHE A 97 -21.73 -11.45 -18.46
CA PHE A 97 -22.89 -11.34 -19.34
C PHE A 97 -23.63 -12.68 -19.37
N LEU A 98 -24.89 -12.70 -18.94
CA LEU A 98 -25.75 -13.90 -18.94
C LEU A 98 -26.29 -14.28 -20.34
N PHE A 99 -25.89 -13.58 -21.41
CA PHE A 99 -26.42 -13.77 -22.77
C PHE A 99 -25.57 -14.73 -23.64
N HIS A 100 -25.19 -15.90 -23.13
CA HIS A 100 -24.57 -16.94 -24.00
C HIS A 100 -25.43 -18.20 -24.20
N LEU A 101 -26.75 -18.13 -24.01
CA LEU A 101 -27.65 -19.25 -24.30
C LEU A 101 -28.98 -18.81 -24.92
N ILE A 102 -28.91 -18.16 -26.08
CA ILE A 102 -30.03 -18.23 -27.03
C ILE A 102 -29.43 -18.68 -28.37
N PRO A 103 -29.45 -19.98 -28.71
CA PRO A 103 -29.18 -20.39 -30.08
C PRO A 103 -30.31 -19.86 -30.97
N LEU A 104 -29.92 -19.29 -32.12
CA LEU A 104 -30.81 -18.89 -33.22
C LEU A 104 -31.76 -20.02 -33.62
#